data_AF-A0A927S627-F1
#
_entry.id   AF-A0A927S627-F1
#
_cell.length_a   1.000
_cell.length_b   1.000
_cell.length_c   1.000
_cell.angle_alpha   90.00
_cell.angle_beta   90.00
_cell.angle_gamma   90.00
#
_symmetry.space_group_name_H-M   'P 1'
#
loop_
_entity.id
_entity.type
_entity.pdbx_description
1 polymer ?
#
loop_
_entity_poly.entity_id
_entity_poly.type
_entity_poly.pdbx_seq_one_letter_code
_entity_poly.pdbx_strand_id
1 'polypeptide(L)'
;MTQVNCSLNRMNAACGNSAECKERKRCFFDRYGGLCGEEWRDMFLRELEKEIADLHMPGLPRIENWKIARGKDLNMVFFGPDRRAGWFLSLDWMYLHALVPCEFGEGRCYRVAAGMDMILIATCEQDGSWPEVMLYKKR
;
A
#
# COMPACT_ATOMS: atom_id res chain seq x y z
N MET A 1 -0.65 14.77 26.17
CA MET A 1 -0.55 13.74 25.12
C MET A 1 -1.60 12.68 25.42
N THR A 2 -2.80 12.85 24.88
CA THR A 2 -3.95 12.00 25.20
C THR A 2 -3.84 10.75 24.34
N GLN A 3 -3.59 9.59 24.95
CA GLN A 3 -3.70 8.30 24.26
C GLN A 3 -5.15 8.12 23.80
N VAL A 4 -5.37 8.15 22.48
CA VAL A 4 -6.64 7.74 21.89
C VAL A 4 -6.69 6.21 21.95
N ASN A 5 -7.30 5.71 23.03
CA ASN A 5 -7.49 4.28 23.23
C ASN A 5 -8.69 3.83 22.38
N CYS A 6 -8.44 3.42 21.13
CA CYS A 6 -9.49 3.00 20.19
C CYS A 6 -10.10 1.62 20.53
N SER A 7 -9.67 1.00 21.64
CA SER A 7 -10.10 -0.34 22.08
C SER A 7 -11.40 -0.35 22.89
N LEU A 8 -11.98 0.80 23.23
CA LEU A 8 -13.16 0.87 24.12
C LEU A 8 -14.39 1.60 23.58
N ASN A 9 -14.30 2.26 22.42
CA ASN A 9 -15.47 2.85 21.78
C ASN A 9 -15.81 2.08 20.51
N ARG A 10 -17.02 1.48 20.54
CA ARG A 10 -17.82 1.04 19.40
C ARG A 10 -17.28 1.62 18.10
N MET A 11 -16.87 0.74 17.18
CA MET A 11 -16.59 1.02 15.76
C MET A 11 -16.91 2.47 15.43
N ASN A 12 -15.92 3.36 15.53
CA ASN A 12 -16.15 4.76 15.22
C ASN A 12 -16.82 4.79 13.85
N ALA A 13 -18.00 5.41 13.77
CA ALA A 13 -18.81 5.45 12.56
C ALA A 13 -18.04 5.99 11.35
N ALA A 14 -16.89 6.64 11.57
CA ALA A 14 -15.95 7.05 10.54
C ALA A 14 -15.19 5.89 9.86
N CYS A 15 -14.80 4.83 10.59
CA CYS A 15 -14.09 3.69 10.01
C CYS A 15 -15.06 2.64 9.45
N GLY A 16 -16.18 2.40 10.13
CA GLY A 16 -17.18 1.40 9.70
C GLY A 16 -18.02 1.79 8.46
N ASN A 17 -18.01 3.05 8.03
CA ASN A 17 -18.87 3.54 6.95
C ASN A 17 -18.17 3.81 5.62
N SER A 18 -16.83 3.75 5.53
CA SER A 18 -16.19 3.76 4.21
C SER A 18 -16.55 2.48 3.46
N ALA A 19 -16.85 2.60 2.16
CA ALA A 19 -17.22 1.44 1.35
C ALA A 19 -16.17 0.32 1.40
N GLU A 20 -14.89 0.69 1.57
CA GLU A 20 -13.74 -0.23 1.73
C GLU A 20 -13.79 -1.07 3.02
N CYS A 21 -14.46 -0.61 4.09
CA CYS A 21 -14.49 -1.29 5.39
C CYS A 21 -15.72 -2.19 5.62
N LYS A 22 -16.70 -2.18 4.71
CA LYS A 22 -17.95 -2.96 4.86
C LYS A 22 -17.76 -4.46 4.62
N GLU A 23 -16.72 -4.88 3.90
CA GLU A 23 -16.38 -6.29 3.73
C GLU A 23 -15.52 -6.80 4.90
N ARG A 24 -16.16 -7.20 6.00
CA ARG A 24 -15.61 -8.06 7.08
C ARG A 24 -14.22 -7.67 7.62
N LYS A 25 -14.20 -6.88 8.71
CA LYS A 25 -13.15 -6.88 9.77
C LYS A 25 -11.69 -6.74 9.30
N ARG A 26 -11.39 -6.09 8.18
CA ARG A 26 -10.01 -5.92 7.71
C ARG A 26 -9.82 -4.55 7.05
N CYS A 27 -10.12 -3.46 7.74
CA CYS A 27 -9.50 -2.20 7.34
C CYS A 27 -7.97 -2.35 7.51
N PHE A 28 -7.18 -1.87 6.55
CA PHE A 28 -5.72 -1.86 6.66
C PHE A 28 -5.27 -1.27 8.00
N PHE A 29 -5.97 -0.24 8.47
CA PHE A 29 -5.67 0.49 9.70
C PHE A 29 -6.22 -0.17 10.98
N ASP A 30 -7.39 -0.83 10.91
CA ASP A 30 -7.99 -1.54 12.07
C ASP A 30 -7.09 -2.64 12.62
N ARG A 31 -6.25 -3.22 11.74
CA ARG A 31 -5.34 -4.31 12.10
C ARG A 31 -4.35 -3.93 13.20
N TYR A 32 -4.07 -2.64 13.39
CA TYR A 32 -2.98 -2.17 14.24
C TYR A 32 -3.45 -1.61 15.58
N GLY A 33 -4.55 -2.14 16.13
CA GLY A 33 -4.83 -2.02 17.57
C GLY A 33 -5.12 -0.60 18.06
N GLY A 34 -5.67 0.24 17.19
CA GLY A 34 -6.20 1.55 17.56
C GLY A 34 -5.64 2.76 16.83
N LEU A 35 -4.92 2.50 15.75
CA LEU A 35 -4.57 3.48 14.73
C LEU A 35 -5.79 3.71 13.84
N CYS A 36 -6.74 4.50 14.34
CA CYS A 36 -8.03 4.75 13.70
C CYS A 36 -8.27 6.26 13.59
N GLY A 37 -8.76 6.73 12.44
CA GLY A 37 -9.08 8.14 12.21
C GLY A 37 -8.31 8.81 11.08
N GLU A 38 -8.86 9.93 10.58
CA GLU A 38 -8.32 10.67 9.44
C GLU A 38 -6.94 11.28 9.74
N GLU A 39 -6.74 11.85 10.93
CA GLU A 39 -5.46 12.48 11.30
C GLU A 39 -4.29 11.49 11.27
N TRP A 40 -4.49 10.29 11.81
CA TRP A 40 -3.45 9.27 11.80
C TRP A 40 -3.20 8.76 10.37
N ARG A 41 -4.26 8.60 9.57
CA ARG A 41 -4.13 8.24 8.14
C ARG A 41 -3.30 9.27 7.40
N ASP A 42 -3.57 10.55 7.59
CA ASP A 42 -2.85 11.64 6.93
C ASP A 42 -1.39 11.69 7.36
N MET A 43 -1.10 11.52 8.65
CA MET A 43 0.27 11.44 9.17
C MET A 43 1.02 10.28 8.53
N PHE A 44 0.41 9.09 8.48
CA PHE A 44 1.02 7.91 7.89
C PHE A 44 1.28 8.07 6.39
N LEU A 45 0.31 8.60 5.63
CA LEU A 45 0.47 8.83 4.20
C LEU A 45 1.55 9.86 3.90
N ARG A 46 1.65 10.94 4.69
CA ARG A 46 2.72 11.95 4.56
C ARG A 46 4.10 11.35 4.79
N GLU A 47 4.24 10.49 5.81
CA GLU A 47 5.51 9.80 6.08
C GLU A 47 5.85 8.83 4.95
N LEU A 48 4.87 8.05 4.48
CA LEU A 48 5.06 7.12 3.37
C LEU A 48 5.44 7.83 2.06
N GLU A 49 4.77 8.95 1.73
CA GLU A 49 5.10 9.77 0.57
C GLU A 49 6.52 10.31 0.65
N LYS A 50 6.94 10.78 1.82
CA LYS A 50 8.32 11.25 2.05
C LYS A 50 9.32 10.11 1.88
N GLU A 51 9.06 8.94 2.49
CA GLU A 51 9.93 7.78 2.35
C GLU A 51 10.10 7.34 0.91
N ILE A 52 9.04 7.42 0.09
CA ILE A 52 9.07 7.08 -1.34
C ILE A 52 9.85 8.14 -2.12
N ALA A 53 9.64 9.43 -1.85
CA ALA A 53 10.38 10.51 -2.47
C ALA A 53 11.89 10.39 -2.21
N ASP A 54 12.26 10.02 -0.98
CA ASP A 54 13.66 9.81 -0.55
C ASP A 54 14.32 8.59 -1.23
N LEU A 55 13.57 7.74 -1.94
CA LEU A 55 14.15 6.68 -2.79
C LEU A 55 14.78 7.23 -4.08
N HIS A 56 14.51 8.50 -4.42
CA HIS A 56 15.04 9.18 -5.60
C HIS A 56 14.88 8.36 -6.90
N MET A 57 13.75 7.67 -7.06
CA MET A 57 13.50 6.83 -8.23
C MET A 57 13.20 7.69 -9.47
N PRO A 58 14.00 7.59 -10.56
CA PRO A 58 13.77 8.38 -11.75
C PRO A 58 12.39 8.14 -12.38
N GLY A 59 11.62 9.20 -12.55
CA GLY A 59 10.33 9.19 -13.25
C GLY A 59 9.17 8.62 -12.43
N LEU A 60 9.38 8.30 -11.15
CA LEU A 60 8.31 7.98 -10.22
C LEU A 60 7.66 9.31 -9.76
N PRO A 61 6.42 9.61 -10.16
CA PRO A 61 5.76 10.83 -9.73
C PRO A 61 5.35 10.76 -8.26
N ARG A 62 4.95 11.91 -7.70
CA ARG A 62 4.27 11.95 -6.41
C ARG A 62 2.97 11.15 -6.47
N ILE A 63 2.70 10.36 -5.44
CA ILE A 63 1.49 9.55 -5.32
C ILE A 63 0.45 10.32 -4.52
N GLU A 64 -0.64 10.73 -5.17
CA GLU A 64 -1.72 11.49 -4.51
C GLU A 64 -2.93 10.63 -4.16
N ASN A 65 -3.16 9.52 -4.90
CA ASN A 65 -4.37 8.72 -4.77
C ASN A 65 -4.04 7.27 -4.37
N TRP A 66 -4.02 7.04 -3.06
CA TRP A 66 -3.83 5.72 -2.48
C TRP A 66 -5.15 4.97 -2.37
N LYS A 67 -5.17 3.74 -2.86
CA LYS A 67 -6.29 2.79 -2.75
C LYS A 67 -5.92 1.64 -1.82
N ILE A 68 -6.92 0.97 -1.25
CA ILE A 68 -6.68 -0.21 -0.40
C ILE A 68 -7.11 -1.47 -1.16
N ALA A 69 -6.22 -2.46 -1.22
CA ALA A 69 -6.52 -3.75 -1.84
C ALA A 69 -5.88 -4.91 -1.08
N ARG A 70 -6.39 -6.14 -1.28
CA ARG A 70 -5.80 -7.33 -0.68
C ARG A 70 -4.52 -7.72 -1.39
N GLY A 71 -3.58 -8.32 -0.65
CA GLY A 71 -2.33 -8.83 -1.21
C GLY A 71 -2.55 -9.82 -2.34
N LYS A 72 -3.62 -10.64 -2.32
CA LYS A 72 -3.94 -11.53 -3.44
C LYS A 72 -4.25 -10.80 -4.75
N ASP A 73 -4.80 -9.59 -4.67
CA ASP A 73 -5.17 -8.77 -5.82
C ASP A 73 -3.96 -7.92 -6.28
N LEU A 74 -2.95 -7.77 -5.41
CA LEU A 74 -1.75 -6.98 -5.64
C LEU A 74 -0.50 -7.80 -5.98
N ASN A 75 -0.48 -9.07 -5.60
CA ASN A 75 0.70 -9.90 -5.67
C ASN A 75 1.19 -10.07 -7.09
N MET A 76 2.51 -10.10 -7.19
CA MET A 76 3.26 -10.34 -8.40
C MET A 76 4.07 -11.60 -8.14
N VAL A 77 4.06 -12.53 -9.10
CA VAL A 77 4.86 -13.74 -8.98
C VAL A 77 6.30 -13.37 -9.28
N PHE A 78 7.19 -13.64 -8.33
CA PHE A 78 8.63 -13.65 -8.60
C PHE A 78 9.15 -15.08 -8.52
N PHE A 79 10.24 -15.34 -9.24
CA PHE A 79 10.93 -16.62 -9.17
C PHE A 79 12.19 -16.46 -8.33
N GLY A 80 12.28 -17.23 -7.25
CA GLY A 80 13.49 -17.29 -6.44
C GLY A 80 14.67 -17.93 -7.19
N PRO A 81 15.88 -17.92 -6.60
CA PRO A 81 17.06 -18.57 -7.18
C PRO A 81 16.86 -20.06 -7.49
N ASP A 82 15.96 -20.72 -6.75
CA ASP A 82 15.56 -22.12 -6.91
C ASP A 82 14.43 -22.32 -7.93
N ARG A 83 14.06 -21.27 -8.67
CA ARG A 83 12.93 -21.22 -9.63
C ARG A 83 11.55 -21.47 -9.01
N ARG A 84 11.42 -21.41 -7.68
CA ARG A 84 10.11 -21.47 -7.05
C ARG A 84 9.42 -20.12 -7.12
N ALA A 85 8.11 -20.15 -7.38
CA ALA A 85 7.26 -18.98 -7.31
C ALA A 85 7.12 -18.53 -5.85
N GLY A 86 7.40 -17.25 -5.61
CA GLY A 86 7.16 -16.58 -4.34
C GLY A 86 6.17 -15.43 -4.49
N TRP A 87 5.63 -15.00 -3.35
CA TRP A 87 4.80 -13.80 -3.23
C TRP A 87 5.45 -12.81 -2.29
N PHE A 88 5.38 -11.52 -2.64
CA PHE A 88 5.87 -10.46 -1.77
C PHE A 88 4.89 -10.12 -0.65
N LEU A 89 3.60 -10.27 -0.92
CA LEU A 89 2.51 -9.85 -0.04
C LEU A 89 1.80 -11.08 0.53
N SER A 90 1.44 -11.02 1.80
CA SER A 90 0.45 -11.97 2.34
C SER A 90 -0.89 -11.80 1.61
N LEU A 91 -1.44 -12.91 1.11
CA LEU A 91 -2.67 -12.94 0.31
C LEU A 91 -3.89 -12.38 1.06
N ASP A 92 -3.92 -12.58 2.38
CA ASP A 92 -5.05 -12.24 3.25
C ASP A 92 -5.01 -10.82 3.82
N TRP A 93 -3.90 -10.12 3.65
CA TRP A 93 -3.68 -8.81 4.25
C TRP A 93 -4.06 -7.70 3.27
N MET A 94 -4.53 -6.58 3.80
CA MET A 94 -4.74 -5.37 3.00
C MET A 94 -3.44 -4.57 2.90
N TYR A 95 -3.28 -3.83 1.82
CA TYR A 95 -2.17 -2.92 1.59
C TYR A 95 -2.69 -1.66 0.92
N LEU A 96 -1.96 -0.55 1.11
CA LEU A 96 -2.11 0.62 0.28
C LEU A 96 -1.46 0.34 -1.07
N HIS A 97 -2.06 0.83 -2.14
CA HIS A 97 -1.48 0.73 -3.46
C HIS A 97 -1.81 1.93 -4.35
N ALA A 98 -0.95 2.15 -5.33
CA ALA A 98 -1.13 3.13 -6.39
C ALA A 98 -0.58 2.59 -7.72
N LEU A 99 -1.24 2.97 -8.81
CA LEU A 99 -0.75 2.77 -10.17
C LEU A 99 -0.64 4.16 -10.79
N VAL A 100 0.57 4.62 -11.05
CA VAL A 100 0.84 5.98 -11.52
C VAL A 100 1.66 5.95 -12.80
N PRO A 101 1.35 6.77 -13.82
CA PRO A 101 2.16 6.85 -15.03
C PRO A 101 3.61 7.25 -14.72
N CYS A 102 4.57 6.64 -15.41
CA CYS A 102 5.96 7.08 -15.33
C CYS A 102 6.10 8.44 -16.03
N GLU A 103 6.79 9.40 -15.40
CA GLU A 103 6.99 10.74 -15.97
C GLU A 103 7.87 10.73 -17.22
N PHE A 104 8.71 9.71 -17.39
CA PHE A 104 9.68 9.60 -18.48
C PHE A 104 9.35 8.51 -19.51
N GLY A 105 8.40 7.63 -19.21
CA GLY A 105 8.14 6.43 -19.99
C GLY A 105 6.74 6.41 -20.56
N GLU A 106 6.60 6.75 -21.84
CA GLU A 106 5.34 6.55 -22.56
C GLU A 106 4.93 5.07 -22.47
N GLY A 107 3.71 4.80 -21.99
CA GLY A 107 3.18 3.45 -21.87
C GLY A 107 3.63 2.64 -20.65
N ARG A 108 4.47 3.19 -19.77
CA ARG A 108 4.91 2.51 -18.53
C ARG A 108 4.33 3.20 -17.30
N CYS A 109 3.97 2.40 -16.30
CA CYS A 109 3.47 2.87 -15.02
C CYS A 109 4.33 2.32 -13.89
N TYR A 110 4.35 3.03 -12.76
CA TYR A 110 4.79 2.51 -11.49
C TYR A 110 3.61 1.93 -10.73
N ARG A 111 3.75 0.68 -10.29
CA ARG A 111 2.88 0.04 -9.32
C ARG A 111 3.57 0.09 -7.97
N VAL A 112 2.95 0.79 -7.02
CA VAL A 112 3.42 0.88 -5.64
C VAL A 112 2.46 0.15 -4.74
N ALA A 113 2.98 -0.69 -3.86
CA ALA A 113 2.24 -1.30 -2.76
C ALA A 113 2.99 -1.02 -1.45
N ALA A 114 2.26 -0.64 -0.40
CA ALA A 114 2.86 -0.30 0.89
C ALA A 114 2.08 -0.93 2.04
N GLY A 115 2.84 -1.46 2.98
CA GLY A 115 2.39 -1.89 4.29
C GLY A 115 2.93 -0.97 5.39
N MET A 116 2.69 -1.35 6.65
CA MET A 116 3.29 -0.65 7.78
C MET A 116 4.81 -0.86 7.84
N ASP A 117 5.27 -2.04 7.43
CA ASP A 117 6.63 -2.54 7.56
C ASP A 117 7.33 -2.73 6.21
N MET A 118 6.72 -2.30 5.10
CA MET A 118 7.32 -2.46 3.78
C MET A 118 6.79 -1.50 2.72
N ILE A 119 7.61 -1.32 1.68
CA ILE A 119 7.30 -0.65 0.42
C ILE A 119 7.76 -1.57 -0.72
N LEU A 120 6.88 -1.82 -1.68
CA LEU A 120 7.14 -2.59 -2.90
C LEU A 120 6.83 -1.69 -4.10
N ILE A 121 7.82 -1.51 -4.98
CA ILE A 121 7.69 -0.71 -6.19
C ILE A 121 8.10 -1.56 -7.40
N ALA A 122 7.22 -1.59 -8.39
CA ALA A 122 7.43 -2.26 -9.67
C ALA A 122 7.09 -1.30 -10.82
N THR A 123 7.66 -1.54 -11.99
CA THR A 123 7.16 -0.96 -13.24
C THR A 123 6.23 -1.95 -13.92
N CYS A 124 5.27 -1.48 -14.70
CA CYS A 124 4.32 -2.32 -15.44
C CYS A 124 3.83 -1.57 -16.68
N GLU A 125 3.05 -2.24 -17.52
CA GLU A 125 2.29 -1.58 -18.59
C GLU A 125 1.12 -0.75 -18.01
N GLN A 126 0.45 0.04 -18.86
CA GLN A 126 -0.64 0.93 -18.43
C GLN A 126 -1.82 0.23 -17.77
N ASP A 127 -2.10 -1.01 -18.18
CA ASP A 127 -3.15 -1.84 -17.59
C ASP A 127 -2.73 -2.53 -16.28
N GLY A 128 -1.46 -2.36 -15.87
CA GLY A 128 -0.88 -3.01 -14.70
C GLY A 128 -0.29 -4.40 -14.97
N SER A 129 -0.26 -4.84 -16.23
CA SER A 129 0.31 -6.13 -16.63
C SER A 129 1.84 -6.11 -16.70
N TRP A 130 2.42 -7.31 -16.74
CA TRP A 130 3.87 -7.53 -16.84
C TRP A 130 4.71 -6.74 -15.82
N PRO A 131 4.42 -6.86 -14.52
CA PRO A 131 5.16 -6.07 -13.55
C PRO A 131 6.60 -6.57 -13.40
N GLU A 132 7.53 -5.63 -13.47
CA GLU A 132 8.96 -5.81 -13.18
C GLU A 132 9.28 -5.16 -11.84
N VAL A 133 9.64 -5.98 -10.85
CA VAL A 133 9.95 -5.51 -9.49
C VAL A 133 11.23 -4.68 -9.53
N MET A 134 11.14 -3.42 -9.10
CA MET A 134 12.28 -2.51 -9.01
C MET A 134 12.86 -2.47 -7.60
N LEU A 135 11.99 -2.50 -6.58
CA LEU A 135 12.39 -2.35 -5.19
C LEU A 135 11.44 -3.08 -4.25
N TYR A 136 12.01 -3.81 -3.28
CA TYR A 136 11.34 -4.16 -2.03
C TYR A 136 12.17 -3.59 -0.88
N LYS A 137 11.57 -2.73 -0.06
CA LYS A 137 12.19 -2.13 1.12
C LYS A 137 11.36 -2.49 2.35
N LYS A 138 12.03 -3.00 3.39
CA LYS A 138 11.43 -3.15 4.72
C LYS A 138 11.53 -1.80 5.48
N ARG A 139 10.45 -1.39 6.14
CA ARG A 139 10.35 -0.19 6.98
C ARG A 139 10.64 -0.52 8.44
#